data_AF-A0A968RGN9-F1
#
_entry.id   AF-A0A968RGN9-F1
#
_cell.length_a   1.000
_cell.length_b   1.000
_cell.length_c   1.000
_cell.angle_alpha   90.00
_cell.angle_beta   90.00
_cell.angle_gamma   90.00
#
_symmetry.space_group_name_H-M   'P 1'
#
loop_
_entity.id
_entity.type
_entity.pdbx_description
1 polymer ?
#
loop_
_entity_poly.entity_id
_entity_poly.type
_entity_poly.pdbx_seq_one_letter_code
_entity_poly.pdbx_strand_id
1 'polypeptide(L)'
;MIHSKFGALVFSMILIIILASPIKENWKAKPKDNFPLSYYPMFSKKRDTSYTLNYLVGFDANNKRHCIPYYMVSSGGMNQVRRQINKKCKEGESDKLAKKVARRIANSEKAPFDKLEKVVVMEGTYHLEDYFLADRKAPLKEKIISTQIVDRTWKELSSN
;
A
#
# COMPACT_ATOMS: atom_id res chain seq x y z
N MET A 1 41.02 -25.55 -13.54
CA MET A 1 41.01 -26.56 -12.45
C MET A 1 42.32 -26.38 -11.68
N ILE A 2 42.27 -26.04 -10.39
CA ILE A 2 43.47 -25.70 -9.60
C ILE A 2 44.16 -27.03 -9.21
N HIS A 3 45.29 -27.35 -9.84
CA HIS A 3 45.92 -28.67 -9.70
C HIS A 3 46.97 -28.76 -8.59
N SER A 4 47.26 -27.67 -7.86
CA SER A 4 48.23 -27.68 -6.74
C SER A 4 47.56 -27.32 -5.41
N LYS A 5 47.95 -28.02 -4.33
CA LYS A 5 47.47 -27.76 -2.96
C LYS A 5 47.72 -26.31 -2.53
N PHE A 6 48.84 -25.75 -2.97
CA PHE A 6 49.18 -24.35 -2.73
C PHE A 6 48.22 -23.39 -3.45
N GLY A 7 47.88 -23.66 -4.71
CA GLY A 7 46.91 -22.85 -5.46
C GLY A 7 45.52 -22.86 -4.81
N ALA A 8 45.09 -24.00 -4.25
CA ALA A 8 43.82 -24.12 -3.56
C ALA A 8 43.78 -23.28 -2.26
N LEU A 9 44.89 -23.26 -1.52
CA LEU A 9 45.03 -22.49 -0.29
C LEU A 9 44.96 -20.97 -0.56
N VAL A 10 45.70 -20.50 -1.57
CA VAL A 10 45.67 -19.09 -1.99
C VAL A 10 44.27 -18.68 -2.46
N PHE A 11 43.64 -19.49 -3.31
CA PHE A 11 42.28 -19.21 -3.80
C PHE A 11 41.25 -19.14 -2.67
N SER A 12 41.34 -20.05 -1.70
CA SER A 12 40.46 -20.07 -0.53
C SER A 12 40.65 -18.83 0.34
N MET A 13 41.88 -18.42 0.58
CA MET A 13 42.19 -17.22 1.36
C MET A 13 41.64 -15.95 0.67
N ILE A 14 41.76 -15.86 -0.66
CA ILE A 14 41.21 -14.75 -1.45
C ILE A 14 39.67 -14.70 -1.31
N LEU A 15 38.98 -15.83 -1.42
CA LEU A 15 37.53 -15.88 -1.25
C LEU A 15 37.08 -15.43 0.14
N ILE A 16 37.79 -15.85 1.19
CA ILE A 16 37.49 -15.44 2.57
C ILE A 16 37.64 -13.92 2.74
N ILE A 17 38.71 -13.33 2.19
CA ILE A 17 38.94 -11.88 2.26
C ILE A 17 37.83 -11.12 1.51
N ILE A 18 37.43 -11.61 0.33
CA ILE A 18 36.34 -11.00 -0.45
C ILE A 18 35.03 -11.05 0.35
N LEU A 19 34.67 -12.20 0.92
CA LEU A 19 33.46 -12.36 1.73
C LEU A 19 33.46 -11.52 3.01
N ALA A 20 34.63 -11.30 3.63
CA ALA A 20 34.77 -10.52 4.85
C ALA A 20 34.88 -9.00 4.61
N SER A 21 35.18 -8.57 3.38
CA SER A 21 35.39 -7.16 3.04
C SER A 21 34.27 -6.18 3.44
N PRO A 22 32.96 -6.54 3.41
CA PRO A 22 31.88 -5.62 3.79
C PRO A 22 31.83 -5.29 5.29
N ILE A 23 32.51 -6.06 6.15
CA ILE A 23 32.56 -5.81 7.61
C ILE A 23 33.08 -4.40 7.90
N LYS A 24 33.98 -3.88 7.05
CA LYS A 24 34.52 -2.52 7.19
C LYS A 24 33.45 -1.42 7.05
N GLU A 25 32.38 -1.68 6.30
CA GLU A 25 31.29 -0.72 6.13
C GLU A 25 30.52 -0.49 7.45
N ASN A 26 30.54 -1.43 8.40
CA ASN A 26 29.89 -1.27 9.72
C ASN A 26 30.45 -0.11 10.55
N TRP A 27 31.72 0.28 10.30
CA TRP A 27 32.36 1.38 11.02
C TRP A 27 32.26 2.73 10.31
N LYS A 28 31.55 2.82 9.17
CA LYS A 28 31.36 4.08 8.45
C LYS A 28 30.03 4.74 8.84
N ALA A 29 30.04 6.05 9.03
CA ALA A 29 28.82 6.84 9.30
C ALA A 29 27.79 6.79 8.15
N LYS A 30 28.24 6.47 6.93
CA LYS A 30 27.42 6.29 5.72
C LYS A 30 27.97 5.12 4.90
N PRO A 31 27.59 3.87 5.21
CA PRO A 31 28.06 2.69 4.48
C PRO A 31 27.62 2.71 3.02
N LYS A 32 28.40 2.12 2.13
CA LYS A 32 28.12 2.01 0.68
C LYS A 32 27.68 0.59 0.29
N ASP A 33 26.78 0.49 -0.70
CA ASP A 33 26.03 -0.71 -1.11
C ASP A 33 26.51 -1.34 -2.42
N ASN A 34 26.78 -2.66 -2.47
CA ASN A 34 26.96 -3.44 -3.72
C ASN A 34 26.72 -4.98 -3.58
N PHE A 35 25.55 -5.51 -3.97
CA PHE A 35 25.19 -6.97 -3.91
C PHE A 35 26.10 -7.80 -4.83
N PRO A 36 26.62 -8.99 -4.42
CA PRO A 36 26.21 -9.92 -3.34
C PRO A 36 26.89 -9.78 -1.96
N LEU A 37 27.75 -8.78 -1.78
CA LEU A 37 28.50 -8.50 -0.56
C LEU A 37 28.15 -7.09 -0.05
N SER A 38 26.87 -6.90 0.33
CA SER A 38 26.21 -5.60 0.19
C SER A 38 25.26 -5.16 1.27
N TYR A 39 25.01 -3.86 1.22
CA TYR A 39 23.94 -3.19 1.92
C TYR A 39 22.60 -3.56 1.28
N TYR A 40 22.05 -4.73 1.60
CA TYR A 40 20.76 -5.10 1.04
C TYR A 40 19.63 -4.22 1.63
N PRO A 41 19.00 -3.33 0.83
CA PRO A 41 18.15 -2.25 1.33
C PRO A 41 16.82 -2.73 1.93
N MET A 42 16.44 -4.00 1.74
CA MET A 42 15.27 -4.59 2.40
C MET A 42 15.43 -4.69 3.92
N PHE A 43 16.67 -4.70 4.44
CA PHE A 43 16.97 -4.85 5.87
C PHE A 43 17.61 -3.61 6.52
N SER A 44 18.29 -2.77 5.75
CA SER A 44 19.14 -1.70 6.29
C SER A 44 18.59 -0.28 6.12
N LYS A 45 17.64 -0.05 5.20
CA LYS A 45 17.07 1.29 5.00
C LYS A 45 16.00 1.54 6.06
N LYS A 46 16.21 2.54 6.93
CA LYS A 46 15.17 3.05 7.84
C LYS A 46 13.96 3.42 6.98
N ARG A 47 12.89 2.63 7.08
CA ARG A 47 11.63 2.94 6.41
C ARG A 47 11.08 4.20 7.04
N ASP A 48 10.45 5.05 6.24
CA ASP A 48 9.70 6.17 6.79
C ASP A 48 8.69 5.60 7.79
N THR A 49 8.62 6.21 8.96
CA THR A 49 7.72 5.75 10.02
C THR A 49 6.25 5.95 9.62
N SER A 50 6.00 6.85 8.68
CA SER A 50 4.67 7.14 8.14
C SER A 50 4.48 6.66 6.71
N TYR A 51 3.25 6.29 6.37
CA TYR A 51 2.86 5.92 5.02
C TYR A 51 1.56 6.62 4.59
N THR A 52 1.58 7.29 3.44
CA THR A 52 0.40 7.95 2.87
C THR A 52 -0.18 7.11 1.73
N LEU A 53 -1.49 6.91 1.74
CA LEU A 53 -2.20 6.22 0.67
C LEU A 53 -3.59 6.83 0.41
N ASN A 54 -4.07 6.63 -0.82
CA ASN A 54 -5.44 6.94 -1.20
C ASN A 54 -6.30 5.67 -1.15
N TYR A 55 -7.50 5.78 -0.60
CA TYR A 55 -8.42 4.66 -0.43
C TYR A 55 -9.87 5.14 -0.39
N LEU A 56 -10.82 4.20 -0.46
CA LEU A 56 -12.25 4.51 -0.49
C LEU A 56 -12.94 4.07 0.79
N VAL A 57 -13.87 4.89 1.22
CA VAL A 57 -14.66 4.71 2.44
C VAL A 57 -16.13 4.94 2.11
N GLY A 58 -16.99 4.08 2.65
CA GLY A 58 -18.43 4.27 2.60
C GLY A 58 -18.94 4.87 3.90
N PHE A 59 -20.00 5.67 3.83
CA PHE A 59 -20.75 6.09 5.01
C PHE A 59 -22.22 5.76 4.83
N ASP A 60 -22.85 5.28 5.90
CA ASP A 60 -24.30 5.08 5.97
C ASP A 60 -25.04 6.34 6.46
N ALA A 61 -26.37 6.25 6.58
CA ALA A 61 -27.26 7.31 7.08
C ALA A 61 -26.88 7.83 8.47
N ASN A 62 -26.31 6.98 9.33
CA ASN A 62 -25.86 7.36 10.67
C ASN A 62 -24.45 7.96 10.65
N ASN A 63 -23.91 8.24 9.46
CA ASN A 63 -22.54 8.67 9.22
C ASN A 63 -21.50 7.69 9.80
N LYS A 64 -21.87 6.40 9.94
CA LYS A 64 -20.94 5.34 10.36
C LYS A 64 -20.06 4.96 9.19
N ARG A 65 -18.76 4.84 9.48
CA ARG A 65 -17.71 4.54 8.52
C ARG A 65 -17.66 3.05 8.19
N HIS A 66 -17.61 2.70 6.91
CA HIS A 66 -17.46 1.34 6.41
C HIS A 66 -16.28 1.25 5.42
N CYS A 67 -15.45 0.23 5.56
CA CYS A 67 -14.34 -0.03 4.64
C CYS A 67 -14.89 -0.52 3.29
N ILE A 68 -14.50 0.10 2.18
CA ILE A 68 -14.81 -0.39 0.85
C ILE A 68 -13.67 -1.32 0.41
N PRO A 69 -13.93 -2.63 0.24
CA PRO A 69 -12.88 -3.56 -0.14
C PRO A 69 -12.43 -3.35 -1.58
N TYR A 70 -11.17 -3.70 -1.87
CA TYR A 70 -10.52 -3.40 -3.15
C TYR A 70 -11.28 -3.95 -4.37
N TYR A 71 -11.95 -5.10 -4.24
CA TYR A 71 -12.69 -5.74 -5.34
C TYR A 71 -13.90 -4.92 -5.80
N MET A 72 -14.44 -4.03 -4.95
CA MET A 72 -15.50 -3.09 -5.34
C MET A 72 -14.96 -2.00 -6.27
N VAL A 73 -13.68 -1.66 -6.16
CA VAL A 73 -13.03 -0.60 -6.94
C VAL A 73 -12.65 -1.08 -8.34
N SER A 74 -11.97 -2.22 -8.43
CA SER A 74 -11.46 -2.78 -9.68
C SER A 74 -11.22 -4.29 -9.54
N SER A 75 -11.11 -4.98 -10.67
CA SER A 75 -10.61 -6.35 -10.71
C SER A 75 -9.08 -6.37 -10.56
N GLY A 76 -8.55 -7.45 -9.97
CA GLY A 76 -7.11 -7.65 -9.78
C GLY A 76 -6.70 -7.75 -8.31
N GLY A 77 -5.40 -7.85 -8.06
CA GLY A 77 -4.86 -7.98 -6.71
C GLY A 77 -4.91 -6.68 -5.91
N MET A 78 -4.98 -6.78 -4.58
CA MET A 78 -5.06 -5.63 -3.67
C MET A 78 -4.01 -4.54 -3.96
N ASN A 79 -2.75 -4.93 -4.16
CA ASN A 79 -1.66 -3.99 -4.46
C ASN A 79 -1.81 -3.32 -5.84
N GLN A 80 -2.35 -4.03 -6.82
CA GLN A 80 -2.61 -3.48 -8.14
C GLN A 80 -3.74 -2.44 -8.07
N VAL A 81 -4.84 -2.75 -7.39
CA VAL A 81 -5.95 -1.81 -7.19
C VAL A 81 -5.50 -0.59 -6.41
N ARG A 82 -4.69 -0.76 -5.35
CA ARG A 82 -4.09 0.34 -4.59
C ARG A 82 -3.29 1.29 -5.49
N ARG A 83 -2.46 0.75 -6.39
CA ARG A 83 -1.70 1.55 -7.37
C ARG A 83 -2.62 2.28 -8.36
N GLN A 84 -3.70 1.63 -8.81
CA GLN A 84 -4.70 2.25 -9.69
C GLN A 84 -5.41 3.42 -9.00
N ILE A 85 -5.84 3.27 -7.74
CA ILE A 85 -6.46 4.33 -6.95
C ILE A 85 -5.49 5.52 -6.85
N ASN A 86 -4.24 5.27 -6.44
CA ASN A 86 -3.23 6.31 -6.32
C ASN A 86 -2.98 7.04 -7.64
N LYS A 87 -2.89 6.29 -8.75
CA LYS A 87 -2.73 6.86 -10.09
C LYS A 87 -3.90 7.78 -10.43
N LYS A 88 -5.14 7.32 -10.25
CA LYS A 88 -6.36 8.11 -10.54
C LYS A 88 -6.45 9.38 -9.69
N CYS A 89 -6.09 9.33 -8.42
CA CYS A 89 -6.08 10.53 -7.57
C CYS A 89 -5.02 11.54 -8.04
N LYS A 90 -3.82 11.07 -8.41
CA LYS A 90 -2.76 11.94 -8.96
C LYS A 90 -3.13 12.57 -10.29
N GLU A 91 -3.90 11.86 -11.12
CA GLU A 91 -4.41 12.35 -12.40
C GLU A 91 -5.64 13.26 -12.26
N GLY A 92 -6.09 13.57 -11.03
CA GLY A 92 -7.30 14.38 -10.80
C GLY A 92 -8.61 13.66 -11.13
N GLU A 93 -8.58 12.33 -11.27
CA GLU A 93 -9.73 11.50 -11.64
C GLU A 93 -10.43 10.84 -10.42
N SER A 94 -10.21 11.38 -9.22
CA SER A 94 -10.82 10.88 -7.97
C SER A 94 -12.35 10.90 -8.01
N ASP A 95 -12.97 11.88 -8.66
CA ASP A 95 -14.42 12.00 -8.78
C ASP A 95 -14.99 10.90 -9.68
N LYS A 96 -14.35 10.65 -10.83
CA LYS A 96 -14.73 9.56 -11.74
C LYS A 96 -14.62 8.21 -11.04
N LEU A 97 -13.55 8.02 -10.25
CA LEU A 97 -13.35 6.82 -9.44
C LEU A 97 -14.46 6.65 -8.39
N ALA A 98 -14.75 7.69 -7.61
CA ALA A 98 -15.82 7.67 -6.61
C ALA A 98 -17.18 7.35 -7.24
N LYS A 99 -17.51 7.99 -8.38
CA LYS A 99 -18.73 7.75 -9.17
C LYS A 99 -18.86 6.32 -9.67
N LYS A 100 -17.77 5.74 -10.18
CA LYS A 100 -17.76 4.33 -10.61
C LYS A 100 -18.08 3.40 -9.43
N VAL A 101 -17.46 3.64 -8.28
CA VAL A 101 -17.65 2.79 -7.09
C VAL A 101 -19.03 2.99 -6.47
N ALA A 102 -19.54 4.22 -6.39
CA ALA A 102 -20.88 4.52 -5.92
C ALA A 102 -21.95 3.78 -6.74
N ARG A 103 -21.82 3.76 -8.08
CA ARG A 103 -22.71 2.97 -8.96
C ARG A 103 -22.66 1.47 -8.65
N ARG A 104 -21.47 0.93 -8.41
CA ARG A 104 -21.31 -0.50 -8.07
C ARG A 104 -21.93 -0.84 -6.73
N ILE A 105 -21.83 0.07 -5.76
CA ILE A 105 -22.45 -0.04 -4.44
C ILE A 105 -23.97 0.07 -4.54
N ALA A 106 -24.50 1.00 -5.34
CA ALA A 106 -25.95 1.11 -5.59
C ALA A 106 -26.56 -0.18 -6.15
N ASN A 107 -25.78 -0.92 -6.95
CA ASN A 107 -26.16 -2.22 -7.50
C ASN A 107 -26.01 -3.39 -6.51
N SER A 108 -25.37 -3.17 -5.35
CA SER A 108 -25.13 -4.22 -4.37
C SER A 108 -26.25 -4.31 -3.35
N GLU A 109 -26.77 -5.51 -3.14
CA GLU A 109 -27.77 -5.82 -2.11
C GLU A 109 -27.15 -6.45 -0.86
N LYS A 110 -25.81 -6.59 -0.84
CA LYS A 110 -25.09 -7.20 0.28
C LYS A 110 -24.76 -6.16 1.33
N ALA A 111 -25.07 -6.47 2.58
CA ALA A 111 -24.58 -5.69 3.71
C ALA A 111 -23.03 -5.65 3.75
N PRO A 112 -22.41 -4.52 4.11
CA PRO A 112 -23.04 -3.24 4.47
C PRO A 112 -23.31 -2.30 3.28
N PHE A 113 -23.09 -2.73 2.03
CA PHE A 113 -23.14 -1.86 0.83
C PHE A 113 -24.54 -1.36 0.49
N ASP A 114 -25.56 -2.16 0.80
CA ASP A 114 -26.98 -1.81 0.66
C ASP A 114 -27.36 -0.53 1.43
N LYS A 115 -26.69 -0.24 2.55
CA LYS A 115 -26.97 0.89 3.45
C LYS A 115 -26.08 2.11 3.25
N LEU A 116 -25.08 2.04 2.37
CA LEU A 116 -24.17 3.17 2.15
C LEU A 116 -24.87 4.27 1.34
N GLU A 117 -24.77 5.51 1.81
CA GLU A 117 -25.34 6.70 1.16
C GLU A 117 -24.28 7.51 0.40
N LYS A 118 -23.03 7.47 0.85
CA LYS A 118 -21.93 8.18 0.18
C LYS A 118 -20.65 7.35 0.16
N VAL A 119 -19.90 7.55 -0.91
CA VAL A 119 -18.55 7.02 -1.13
C VAL A 119 -17.58 8.20 -1.13
N VAL A 120 -16.51 8.07 -0.37
CA VAL A 120 -15.51 9.12 -0.21
C VAL A 120 -14.14 8.55 -0.56
N VAL A 121 -13.38 9.28 -1.38
CA VAL A 121 -11.96 9.01 -1.60
C VAL A 121 -11.17 9.81 -0.57
N MET A 122 -10.41 9.11 0.26
CA MET A 122 -9.60 9.68 1.33
C MET A 122 -8.12 9.58 0.99
N GLU A 123 -7.35 10.59 1.37
CA GLU A 123 -5.91 10.49 1.55
C GLU A 123 -5.64 10.34 3.06
N GLY A 124 -5.00 9.24 3.46
CA GLY A 124 -4.65 9.00 4.86
C GLY A 124 -3.16 8.75 5.03
N THR A 125 -2.58 9.38 6.03
CA THR A 125 -1.22 9.14 6.50
C THR A 125 -1.26 8.35 7.80
N TYR A 126 -0.56 7.22 7.85
CA TYR A 126 -0.55 6.31 9.00
C TYR A 126 0.84 6.13 9.55
N HIS A 127 0.98 5.97 10.86
CA HIS A 127 2.22 5.50 11.46
C HIS A 127 2.28 3.97 11.34
N LEU A 128 3.29 3.44 10.64
CA LEU A 128 3.37 2.03 10.28
C LEU A 128 3.49 1.12 11.51
N GLU A 129 4.34 1.48 12.46
CA GLU A 129 4.51 0.69 13.70
C GLU A 129 3.24 0.71 14.55
N ASP A 130 2.51 1.83 14.59
CA ASP A 130 1.28 1.90 15.37
C ASP A 130 0.19 1.03 14.75
N TYR A 131 0.11 1.08 13.42
CA TYR A 131 -0.87 0.33 12.64
C TYR A 131 -0.63 -1.18 12.70
N PHE A 132 0.62 -1.62 12.61
CA PHE A 132 0.97 -3.04 12.54
C PHE A 132 1.33 -3.68 13.88
N LEU A 133 1.89 -2.93 14.84
CA LEU A 133 2.40 -3.48 16.11
C LEU A 133 1.58 -3.08 17.33
N ALA A 134 1.06 -1.85 17.38
CA ALA A 134 0.41 -1.30 18.58
C ALA A 134 -1.14 -1.31 18.53
N ASP A 135 -1.74 -1.97 17.54
CA ASP A 135 -3.19 -1.99 17.23
C ASP A 135 -3.87 -0.60 17.12
N ARG A 136 -3.08 0.47 17.00
CA ARG A 136 -3.56 1.83 16.80
C ARG A 136 -3.71 2.08 15.29
N LYS A 137 -4.89 1.74 14.77
CA LYS A 137 -5.21 1.81 13.33
C LYS A 137 -5.71 3.17 12.85
N ALA A 138 -5.79 4.17 13.72
CA ALA A 138 -6.22 5.51 13.35
C ALA A 138 -5.16 6.22 12.48
N PRO A 139 -5.56 6.99 11.45
CA PRO A 139 -4.61 7.80 10.68
C PRO A 139 -4.06 8.95 11.52
N LEU A 140 -2.80 9.31 11.29
CA LEU A 140 -2.18 10.54 11.81
C LEU A 140 -2.81 11.79 11.20
N LYS A 141 -3.12 11.72 9.90
CA LYS A 141 -3.79 12.76 9.11
C LYS A 141 -4.71 12.11 8.11
N GLU A 142 -5.90 12.67 7.94
CA GLU A 142 -6.85 12.20 6.94
C GLU A 142 -7.48 13.41 6.23
N LYS A 143 -7.59 13.33 4.90
CA LYS A 143 -8.15 14.38 4.06
C LYS A 143 -9.14 13.77 3.06
N ILE A 144 -10.28 14.42 2.89
CA ILE A 144 -11.24 14.09 1.83
C ILE A 144 -10.68 14.63 0.51
N ILE A 145 -10.54 13.76 -0.49
CA ILE A 145 -10.19 14.14 -1.86
C ILE A 145 -11.46 14.39 -2.68
N SER A 146 -12.41 13.45 -2.61
CA SER A 146 -13.68 13.55 -3.33
C SER A 146 -14.80 12.82 -2.59
N THR A 147 -16.03 13.25 -2.83
CA THR A 147 -17.25 12.64 -2.27
C THR A 147 -18.26 12.42 -3.37
N GLN A 148 -18.95 11.29 -3.33
CA GLN A 148 -20.02 10.94 -4.25
C GLN A 148 -21.19 10.28 -3.52
N ILE A 149 -22.40 10.73 -3.82
CA ILE A 149 -23.65 10.14 -3.31
C ILE A 149 -23.94 8.85 -4.08
N VAL A 150 -24.41 7.83 -3.35
CA VAL A 150 -24.90 6.56 -3.87
C VAL A 150 -26.36 6.73 -4.27
N ASP A 151 -26.60 6.91 -5.57
CA ASP A 151 -27.94 7.07 -6.12
C ASP A 151 -28.60 5.72 -6.41
N ARG A 152 -29.76 5.48 -5.77
CA ARG A 152 -30.60 4.29 -5.94
C ARG A 152 -32.00 4.61 -6.50
N THR A 153 -32.28 5.86 -6.85
CA THR A 153 -33.62 6.32 -7.30
C THR A 153 -34.16 5.52 -8.47
N TRP A 154 -33.30 5.05 -9.37
CA TRP A 154 -33.67 4.22 -10.52
C TRP A 154 -34.22 2.82 -10.15
N LYS A 155 -33.90 2.26 -8.97
CA LYS A 155 -34.47 0.98 -8.51
C LYS A 155 -35.90 1.14 -7.99
N GLU A 156 -36.20 2.28 -7.38
CA GLU A 156 -37.54 2.59 -6.85
C GLU A 156 -38.55 2.81 -7.98
N LEU A 157 -38.09 3.31 -9.13
CA LEU A 157 -38.91 3.49 -10.33
C LEU A 157 -39.19 2.20 -11.11
N SER A 158 -38.38 1.15 -10.96
CA SER A 158 -38.56 -0.14 -11.66
C SER A 158 -39.27 -1.21 -10.84
N SER A 159 -39.70 -0.87 -9.61
CA SER A 159 -40.40 -1.77 -8.69
C SER A 159 -41.88 -1.40 -8.47
N ASN A 160 -42.36 -0.35 -9.17
CA ASN A 160 -43.77 -0.01 -9.36
C ASN A 160 -44.18 -0.31 -10.81
#